data_AF-A0A353VWI2-F1
#
_entry.id   AF-A0A353VWI2-F1
#
_cell.length_a   1.000
_cell.length_b   1.000
_cell.length_c   1.000
_cell.angle_alpha   90.00
_cell.angle_beta   90.00
_cell.angle_gamma   90.00
#
_symmetry.space_group_name_H-M   'P 1'
#
loop_
_entity.id
_entity.type
_entity.pdbx_description
1 polymer ?
#
loop_
_entity_poly.entity_id
_entity_poly.type
_entity_poly.pdbx_seq_one_letter_code
_entity_poly.pdbx_strand_id
1 'polypeptide(L)' 'DSLISEISAASIIAKVERDNEMIALDEIYPGYGFSSHKGYPTKQHIESLKRLGITDIHRITFSPVSKYLLSN' A
#
# COMPACT_ATOMS: atom_id res chain seq x y z
N ASP A 1 -18.95 6.16 -7.76
CA ASP A 1 -19.74 5.16 -7.02
C ASP A 1 -20.96 5.77 -6.32
N SER A 2 -21.16 7.10 -6.33
CA SER A 2 -22.31 7.75 -5.68
C SER A 2 -23.63 7.75 -6.45
N LEU A 3 -23.64 7.32 -7.72
CA LEU A 3 -24.81 7.44 -8.60
C LEU A 3 -25.57 6.14 -8.86
N ILE A 4 -24.90 4.99 -8.69
CA ILE A 4 -25.43 3.66 -9.02
C ILE A 4 -25.14 2.74 -7.84
N SER A 5 -26.18 2.12 -7.27
CA SER A 5 -26.10 1.34 -6.04
C SER A 5 -25.15 0.14 -6.15
N GLU A 6 -25.14 -0.53 -7.31
CA GLU A 6 -24.27 -1.68 -7.58
C GLU A 6 -22.79 -1.26 -7.61
N ILE A 7 -22.50 -0.07 -8.14
CA ILE A 7 -21.14 0.48 -8.16
C ILE A 7 -20.71 0.89 -6.74
N SER A 8 -21.63 1.41 -5.93
CA SER A 8 -21.38 1.69 -4.51
C SER A 8 -21.08 0.43 -3.70
N ALA A 9 -21.88 -0.62 -3.86
CA ALA A 9 -21.63 -1.90 -3.21
C ALA A 9 -20.27 -2.49 -3.63
N ALA A 10 -19.94 -2.42 -4.92
CA ALA A 10 -18.66 -2.88 -5.42
C ALA A 10 -17.47 -2.10 -4.84
N SER A 11 -17.57 -0.77 -4.68
CA SER A 11 -16.48 0.04 -4.10
C SER A 11 -16.25 -0.28 -2.63
N ILE A 12 -17.31 -0.54 -1.87
CA ILE A 12 -17.22 -0.99 -0.46
C ILE A 12 -16.51 -2.34 -0.37
N ILE A 13 -16.94 -3.33 -1.15
CA ILE A 13 -16.33 -4.67 -1.14
C ILE A 13 -14.85 -4.59 -1.49
N ALA A 14 -14.51 -3.88 -2.57
CA ALA A 14 -13.13 -3.72 -3.01
C ALA A 14 -12.25 -3.05 -1.94
N LYS A 15 -12.78 -2.04 -1.24
CA LYS A 15 -12.05 -1.33 -0.19
C LYS A 15 -11.80 -2.21 1.03
N VAL A 16 -12.84 -2.91 1.51
CA VAL A 16 -12.72 -3.81 2.68
C VAL A 16 -11.71 -4.90 2.40
N GLU A 17 -11.79 -5.55 1.24
CA GLU A 17 -10.85 -6.62 0.88
C GLU A 17 -9.42 -6.12 0.78
N ARG A 18 -9.21 -4.97 0.12
CA ARG A 18 -7.89 -4.36 0.01
C ARG A 18 -7.31 -3.98 1.38
N ASP A 19 -8.14 -3.52 2.31
CA ASP A 19 -7.67 -3.17 3.65
C ASP A 19 -7.27 -4.38 4.48
N ASN A 20 -7.97 -5.51 4.31
CA ASN A 20 -7.62 -6.79 4.92
C ASN A 20 -6.31 -7.35 4.36
N GLU A 21 -6.13 -7.29 3.03
CA GLU A 21 -4.88 -7.70 2.38
C GLU A 21 -3.69 -6.91 2.94
N MET A 22 -3.84 -5.59 3.11
CA MET A 22 -2.78 -4.75 3.67
C MET A 22 -2.48 -5.03 5.15
N ILE A 23 -3.45 -5.54 5.92
CA ILE A 23 -3.21 -6.01 7.29
C ILE A 23 -2.37 -7.29 7.26
N ALA A 24 -2.76 -8.27 6.43
CA ALA A 24 -1.99 -9.51 6.29
C ALA A 24 -0.55 -9.26 5.78
N LEU A 25 -0.38 -8.33 4.84
CA LEU A 25 0.94 -7.94 4.34
C LEU A 25 1.80 -7.25 5.40
N ASP A 26 1.21 -6.60 6.41
CA ASP A 26 1.97 -6.01 7.51
C ASP A 26 2.59 -7.06 8.43
N GLU A 27 1.95 -8.23 8.55
CA GLU A 27 2.50 -9.38 9.28
C GLU A 27 3.66 -10.02 8.50
N ILE A 28 3.56 -10.06 7.17
CA ILE A 28 4.60 -10.60 6.28
C ILE A 28 5.80 -9.65 6.17
N TYR A 29 5.56 -8.33 6.15
CA TYR A 29 6.57 -7.28 6.03
C TYR A 29 6.57 -6.36 7.26
N PRO A 30 7.01 -6.87 8.42
CA PRO A 30 6.92 -6.13 9.67
C PRO A 30 7.72 -4.83 9.64
N GLY A 31 7.15 -3.78 10.21
CA GLY A 31 7.79 -2.47 10.33
C GLY A 31 7.61 -1.53 9.13
N TYR A 32 6.91 -1.96 8.07
CA TYR A 32 6.46 -1.07 7.00
C TYR A 32 5.21 -0.26 7.42
N GLY A 33 4.30 -0.84 8.21
CA GLY A 33 3.09 -0.16 8.67
C GLY A 33 1.93 -0.25 7.66
N PHE A 34 1.92 -1.29 6.85
CA PHE A 34 0.93 -1.52 5.79
C PHE A 34 -0.50 -1.59 6.33
N SER A 35 -0.70 -2.12 7.53
CA SER A 35 -1.98 -2.15 8.24
C SER A 35 -2.55 -0.75 8.51
N SER A 36 -1.70 0.27 8.61
CA SER A 36 -2.08 1.66 8.83
C SER A 36 -2.28 2.41 7.53
N HIS A 37 -1.23 2.55 6.72
CA HIS A 37 -1.27 3.44 5.55
C HIS A 37 -1.72 2.75 4.25
N LYS A 38 -2.01 1.44 4.27
CA LYS A 38 -2.57 0.67 3.14
C LYS A 38 -1.78 0.76 1.83
N GLY A 39 -0.47 1.03 1.93
CA GLY A 39 0.43 1.19 0.78
C GLY A 39 0.41 2.58 0.14
N TYR A 40 -0.39 3.54 0.64
CA TYR A 40 -0.30 4.94 0.22
C TYR A 40 1.06 5.54 0.60
N PRO A 41 1.60 6.51 -0.15
CA PRO A 41 2.93 7.08 0.07
C PRO A 41 2.92 8.13 1.21
N THR A 42 2.53 7.70 2.41
CA THR A 42 2.58 8.54 3.61
C THR A 42 4.02 8.76 4.06
N LYS A 43 4.24 9.72 4.96
CA LYS A 43 5.58 9.95 5.55
C LYS A 43 6.14 8.66 6.16
N GLN A 44 5.31 7.95 6.94
CA GLN A 44 5.67 6.66 7.54
C GLN A 44 6.14 5.64 6.50
N HIS A 45 5.41 5.51 5.38
CA HIS A 45 5.76 4.57 4.33
C HIS A 45 7.08 4.95 3.62
N ILE A 46 7.31 6.25 3.42
CA ILE A 46 8.57 6.73 2.83
C ILE A 46 9.75 6.47 3.79
N GLU A 47 9.54 6.64 5.09
CA GLU A 47 10.55 6.35 6.12
C GLU A 47 10.85 4.86 6.22
N SER A 48 9.83 3.99 6.11
CA SER A 48 10.05 2.54 6.08
C SER A 48 10.80 2.11 4.83
N LEU A 49 10.49 2.66 3.65
CA LEU A 49 11.24 2.42 2.41
C LEU A 49 12.72 2.78 2.54
N LYS A 50 13.04 3.92 3.19
CA LYS A 50 14.43 4.31 3.45
C LYS A 50 15.16 3.36 4.40
N ARG A 51 14.46 2.84 5.41
CA ARG A 51 15.04 2.03 6.48
C ARG A 51 15.13 0.53 6.12
N LEU A 52 14.14 0.02 5.40
CA LEU A 52 13.94 -1.41 5.16
C LEU A 52 14.11 -1.79 3.68
N GLY A 53 14.21 -0.82 2.78
CA GLY A 53 14.31 -1.05 1.34
C GLY A 53 12.95 -1.19 0.65
N ILE A 54 12.96 -1.71 -0.57
CA ILE A 54 11.76 -2.04 -1.34
C ILE A 54 11.46 -3.53 -1.18
N THR A 55 10.18 -3.89 -1.16
CA THR A 55 9.70 -5.29 -1.17
C THR A 55 9.02 -5.63 -2.51
N ASP A 56 8.80 -6.92 -2.76
CA ASP A 56 8.19 -7.42 -4.01
C ASP A 56 6.77 -6.88 -4.29
N ILE A 57 6.03 -6.51 -3.25
CA ILE A 57 4.67 -5.98 -3.40
C ILE A 57 4.64 -4.49 -3.81
N HIS A 58 5.78 -3.80 -3.78
CA HIS A 58 5.83 -2.40 -4.17
C HIS A 58 5.74 -2.24 -5.69
N ARG A 59 4.98 -1.23 -6.11
CA ARG A 59 4.88 -0.86 -7.52
C ARG A 59 6.12 -0.07 -7.95
N ILE A 60 7.12 -0.78 -8.44
CA ILE A 60 8.45 -0.24 -8.79
C ILE A 60 8.45 0.92 -9.78
N THR A 61 7.43 1.03 -10.64
CA THR A 61 7.32 2.12 -11.62
C THR A 61 6.74 3.41 -11.03
N PHE A 62 6.17 3.37 -9.83
CA PHE A 62 5.50 4.52 -9.21
C PHE A 62 6.48 5.30 -8.32
N SER A 63 6.49 6.63 -8.45
CA SER A 63 7.14 7.47 -7.44
C SER A 63 6.35 7.38 -6.13
N PRO A 64 6.98 7.25 -4.95
CA PRO A 64 8.41 7.42 -4.69
C PRO A 64 9.27 6.14 -4.81
N VAL A 65 8.66 4.96 -4.97
CA VAL A 65 9.36 3.66 -5.01
C VAL A 65 10.42 3.64 -6.12
N SER A 66 10.08 4.10 -7.33
CA SER A 66 11.01 4.16 -8.47
C SER A 66 12.32 4.91 -8.18
N LYS A 67 12.30 5.88 -7.26
CA LYS A 67 13.48 6.65 -6.88
C LYS A 67 14.47 5.84 -6.05
N TYR A 68 13.97 4.90 -5.25
CA TYR A 68 14.78 4.04 -4.39
C TYR A 68 15.36 2.82 -5.14
N LEU A 69 14.89 2.50 -6.36
CA LEU A 69 15.51 1.49 -7.22
C LEU A 69 16.84 1.94 -7.82
N LEU A 70 16.98 3.24 -8.07
CA LEU A 70 18.17 3.83 -8.69
C LEU A 70 19.24 4.22 -7.66
N SER A 71 19.00 3.97 -6.37
CA SER A 71 19.90 4.36 -5.27
C SER A 71 20.72 3.20 -4.67
N ASN A 72 20.70 2.02 -5.31
CA ASN A 72 21.56 0.89 -4.95
C ASN A 72 22.90 0.95 -5.68
#